data_AF-A0A0F8ZZ52-F1
#
_entry.id   AF-A0A0F8ZZ52-F1
#
_cell.length_a   1.000
_cell.length_b   1.000
_cell.length_c   1.000
_cell.angle_alpha   90.00
_cell.angle_beta   90.00
_cell.angle_gamma   90.00
#
_symmetry.space_group_name_H-M   'P 1'
#
loop_
_entity.id
_entity.type
_entity.pdbx_description
1 polymer ?
#
loop_
_entity_poly.entity_id
_entity_poly.type
_entity_poly.pdbx_seq_one_letter_code
_entity_poly.pdbx_strand_id
1 'polypeptide(L)' 'MDMKQVSPEIQDLGVANGWKRGKWPVIALDCKHETTDTKIGKTRTEVRCDICGYRYEYDSS' A
#
# COMPACT_ATOMS: atom_id res chain seq x y z
N MET A 1 -29.89 4.04 -9.29
CA MET A 1 -28.82 5.03 -9.05
C MET A 1 -27.59 4.23 -8.71
N ASP A 2 -26.91 3.76 -9.76
CA ASP A 2 -25.68 3.01 -9.66
C ASP A 2 -24.63 3.92 -9.04
N MET A 3 -24.43 3.78 -7.73
CA MET A 3 -23.27 4.29 -7.04
C MET A 3 -22.08 3.57 -7.65
N LYS A 4 -21.55 4.10 -8.75
CA LYS A 4 -20.21 3.76 -9.22
C LYS A 4 -19.32 3.97 -8.01
N GLN A 5 -18.95 2.88 -7.35
CA GLN A 5 -17.81 2.86 -6.46
C GLN A 5 -16.67 3.38 -7.32
N VAL A 6 -16.36 4.66 -7.17
CA VAL A 6 -15.10 5.20 -7.61
C VAL A 6 -14.12 4.62 -6.61
N SER A 7 -13.73 3.37 -6.82
CA SER A 7 -12.54 2.85 -6.18
C SER A 7 -11.46 3.86 -6.50
N PRO A 8 -10.87 4.54 -5.50
CA PRO A 8 -9.82 5.51 -5.77
C PRO A 8 -8.79 4.83 -6.66
N GLU A 9 -8.43 5.48 -7.77
CA GLU A 9 -7.46 4.91 -8.71
C GLU A 9 -6.23 4.53 -7.90
N ILE A 10 -5.88 3.24 -7.91
CA ILE A 10 -4.79 2.74 -7.09
C ILE A 10 -3.51 3.47 -7.50
N GLN A 11 -3.03 4.32 -6.60
CA GLN A 11 -1.77 5.02 -6.75
C GLN A 11 -0.65 4.05 -6.41
N ASP A 12 0.13 3.69 -7.42
CA ASP A 12 1.37 2.96 -7.25
C ASP A 12 2.43 3.91 -6.69
N LEU A 13 2.77 3.73 -5.42
CA LEU A 13 3.85 4.50 -4.77
C LEU A 13 5.22 3.87 -5.06
N GLY A 14 5.27 2.79 -5.84
CA GLY A 14 6.47 2.10 -6.28
C GLY A 14 7.03 1.06 -5.30
N VAL A 15 8.11 0.40 -5.75
CA VAL A 15 8.95 -0.45 -4.91
C VAL A 15 9.85 0.44 -4.08
N ALA A 16 9.60 0.45 -2.79
CA ALA A 16 10.43 1.14 -1.85
C ALA A 16 11.62 0.28 -1.41
N ASN A 17 12.67 0.29 -2.23
CA ASN A 17 13.96 -0.29 -1.87
C ASN A 17 14.51 0.43 -0.63
N GLY A 18 14.33 -0.18 0.56
CA GLY A 18 14.84 0.32 1.84
C GLY A 18 13.84 1.06 2.73
N TRP A 19 12.53 1.06 2.45
CA TRP A 19 11.57 1.52 3.46
C TRP A 19 11.50 0.51 4.60
N LYS A 20 12.18 0.85 5.70
CA LYS A 20 11.95 0.17 6.98
C LYS A 20 10.51 0.43 7.42
N ARG A 21 9.91 -0.55 8.11
CA ARG A 21 8.62 -0.39 8.79
C ARG A 21 8.63 0.93 9.60
N GLY A 22 7.76 1.88 9.24
CA GLY A 22 7.72 3.23 9.84
C GLY A 22 8.41 4.36 9.04
N LYS A 23 9.06 4.08 7.91
CA LYS A 23 9.54 5.07 6.91
C LYS A 23 8.69 5.06 5.63
N TRP A 24 7.41 4.81 5.80
CA TRP A 24 6.46 4.77 4.71
C TRP A 24 6.13 6.20 4.24
N PRO A 25 5.59 6.38 3.03
CA PRO A 25 5.10 7.65 2.53
C PRO A 25 3.97 8.11 3.45
N VAL A 26 3.81 9.42 3.59
CA VAL A 26 2.88 10.03 4.56
C VAL A 26 1.46 9.47 4.40
N ILE A 27 1.02 9.22 3.16
CA ILE A 27 -0.28 8.62 2.86
C ILE A 27 -0.46 7.21 3.47
N ALA A 28 0.61 6.44 3.60
CA ALA A 28 0.61 5.11 4.22
C ALA A 28 0.85 5.18 5.74
N LEU A 29 1.61 6.16 6.23
CA LEU A 29 1.84 6.37 7.66
C LEU A 29 0.58 6.85 8.40
N ASP A 30 -0.23 7.69 7.74
CA ASP A 30 -1.45 8.27 8.32
C ASP A 30 -2.72 7.50 7.91
N CYS A 31 -2.58 6.37 7.22
CA CYS A 31 -3.73 5.58 6.81
C CYS A 31 -4.41 4.95 8.03
N LYS A 32 -5.69 5.29 8.24
CA LYS A 32 -6.54 4.73 9.32
C LYS A 32 -7.36 3.51 8.88
N HIS A 33 -7.21 3.08 7.64
CA HIS A 33 -7.94 1.95 7.10
C HIS A 33 -7.14 0.66 7.27
N GLU A 34 -7.83 -0.47 7.24
CA GLU A 34 -7.18 -1.77 7.21
C GLU A 34 -6.35 -1.91 5.92
N THR A 35 -5.05 -2.18 6.08
CA THR A 35 -4.14 -2.44 4.96
C THR A 35 -4.01 -3.94 4.76
N THR A 36 -3.88 -4.35 3.50
CA THR A 36 -3.59 -5.75 3.15
C THR A 36 -2.11 -5.92 2.86
N ASP A 37 -1.44 -6.79 3.63
CA ASP A 37 -0.05 -7.18 3.43
C ASP A 37 0.02 -8.50 2.63
N THR A 38 0.50 -8.44 1.39
CA THR A 38 0.67 -9.60 0.51
C THR A 38 2.16 -9.89 0.32
N LYS A 39 2.62 -11.08 0.72
CA LYS A 39 4.02 -11.48 0.48
C LYS A 39 4.24 -11.78 -1.01
N ILE A 40 5.16 -11.03 -1.63
CA ILE A 40 5.61 -11.24 -3.01
C ILE A 40 7.02 -11.86 -2.96
N GLY A 41 7.07 -13.19 -3.00
CA GLY A 41 8.34 -13.92 -2.94
C GLY A 41 8.92 -14.04 -1.53
N LYS A 42 10.26 -14.18 -1.43
CA LYS A 42 10.94 -14.50 -0.17
C LYS A 42 11.16 -13.31 0.75
N THR A 43 11.43 -12.13 0.19
CA THR A 43 11.81 -10.93 0.97
C THR A 43 10.91 -9.73 0.73
N ARG A 44 10.03 -9.73 -0.27
CA ARG A 44 9.17 -8.56 -0.54
C ARG A 44 7.76 -8.76 0.01
N THR A 45 7.20 -7.67 0.49
CA THR A 45 5.79 -7.56 0.90
C THR A 45 5.19 -6.36 0.20
N GLU A 46 4.09 -6.58 -0.51
CA GLU A 46 3.20 -5.54 -1.00
C GLU A 46 2.23 -5.14 0.11
N VAL A 47 2.07 -3.85 0.32
CA VAL A 47 1.05 -3.26 1.19
C VAL A 47 0.13 -2.44 0.33
N ARG A 48 -1.17 -2.66 0.47
CA ARG A 48 -2.19 -1.84 -0.21
C ARG A 48 -3.32 -1.45 0.70
N CYS A 49 -3.96 -0.34 0.38
CA CYS A 49 -5.19 0.13 0.99
C CYS A 49 -6.22 0.39 -0.10
N ASP A 50 -7.24 -0.46 -0.19
CA ASP A 50 -8.32 -0.33 -1.18
C ASP A 50 -9.24 0.88 -0.91
N ILE A 51 -9.25 1.40 0.33
CA ILE A 51 -10.05 2.59 0.71
C ILE A 51 -9.33 3.91 0.37
N CYS A 52 -8.03 4.00 0.62
CA CYS A 52 -7.24 5.17 0.24
C CYS A 52 -6.79 5.13 -1.23
N GLY A 53 -6.78 3.93 -1.83
CA GLY A 53 -6.32 3.70 -3.19
C GLY A 53 -4.82 3.87 -3.33
N TYR A 54 -4.01 3.26 -2.46
CA TYR A 54 -2.57 3.21 -2.65
C TYR A 54 -2.02 1.79 -2.54
N ARG A 55 -0.89 1.54 -3.19
CA ARG A 55 -0.07 0.34 -3.00
C ARG A 55 1.43 0.66 -3.04
N TYR A 56 2.21 -0.08 -2.26
CA TYR A 56 3.68 -0.02 -2.30
C TYR A 56 4.29 -1.37 -1.91
N GLU A 57 5.52 -1.62 -2.32
CA GLU A 57 6.27 -2.82 -1.93
C GLU A 57 7.43 -2.43 -1.01
N TYR A 58 7.70 -3.21 0.02
CA TYR A 58 8.89 -3.06 0.85
C TYR A 58 9.62 -4.40 0.99
N ASP A 59 10.94 -4.34 1.16
CA ASP A 59 11.76 -5.51 1.45
C ASP A 59 11.86 -5.72 2.97
N SER A 60 11.57 -6.94 3.41
CA SER A 60 11.53 -7.38 4.81
C SER A 60 12.81 -8.10 5.24
N SER A 61 13.90 -8.02 4.45
CA SER A 61 15.23 -8.56 4.83
C SER A 61 15.74 -8.07 6.18
#